data_AF-A0A2G7FT54-F1
#
_entry.id   AF-A0A2G7FT54-F1
#
_cell.length_a   1.000
_cell.length_b   1.000
_cell.length_c   1.000
_cell.angle_alpha   90.00
_cell.angle_beta   90.00
_cell.angle_gamma   90.00
#
_symmetry.space_group_name_H-M   'P 1'
#
loop_
_entity.id
_entity.type
_entity.pdbx_description
1 polymer ?
#
loop_
_entity_poly.entity_id
_entity_poly.type
_entity_poly.pdbx_seq_one_letter_code
_entity_poly.pdbx_strand_id
1 'polypeptide(L)'
;MTGPPDSNTAVDPPFDQARYLPESIGVIIHNAHNLQGQKDALVWTRRVENALQQNDLQDLIDSSIPRPSKESPKYALWRKYSKLVKGWLFTTLSDHIVKELRYSKTTYEYADEFYKAILTTATGGLRDLDDRASFGEDKLTLEAPYREIMVVLEQVYQDMPSLCENYFCKDMTDATASDFISLCGKIKTLAPDRKKHSTLGKKNIKASTQTSWLNLEKPNDKLSEKHVAKRNEPPQTVSVEEWVKDWVASPSQKTESGKCAFCKFPGHGAADCYYLNISNRPNGWKPRRALWCYQP
;
A
#
# COMPACT_ATOMS: atom_id res chain seq x y z
N MET A 1 56.81 15.94 24.45
CA MET A 1 55.40 15.61 24.77
C MET A 1 54.53 16.23 23.70
N THR A 2 54.30 15.50 22.61
CA THR A 2 53.40 15.88 21.52
C THR A 2 52.08 15.16 21.76
N GLY A 3 51.07 15.88 22.24
CA GLY A 3 49.72 15.34 22.39
C GLY A 3 49.12 14.95 21.04
N PRO A 4 48.29 13.90 20.97
CA PRO A 4 47.61 13.53 19.73
C PRO A 4 46.55 14.61 19.38
N PRO A 5 46.34 14.91 18.10
CA PRO A 5 45.34 15.88 17.69
C PRO A 5 43.94 15.34 17.97
N ASP A 6 43.17 16.19 18.65
CA ASP A 6 41.82 15.94 19.13
C ASP A 6 40.85 15.55 18.01
N SER A 7 40.10 14.50 18.32
CA SER A 7 38.69 14.27 18.01
C SER A 7 38.10 15.04 16.83
N ASN A 8 37.96 14.28 15.74
CA ASN A 8 37.04 14.51 14.62
C ASN A 8 35.64 14.85 15.15
N THR A 9 35.30 16.14 15.23
CA THR A 9 33.95 16.64 15.46
C THR A 9 33.14 16.38 14.20
N ALA A 10 32.55 15.18 14.10
CA ALA A 10 31.52 14.91 13.11
C ALA A 10 30.35 15.85 13.40
N VAL A 11 30.30 16.98 12.69
CA VAL A 11 29.15 17.88 12.66
C VAL A 11 27.97 17.05 12.19
N ASP A 12 26.92 16.98 13.02
CA ASP A 12 25.70 16.28 12.65
C ASP A 12 25.23 16.80 11.28
N PRO A 13 24.85 15.89 10.35
CA PRO A 13 24.43 16.31 9.04
C PRO A 13 23.26 17.29 9.14
N PRO A 14 23.27 18.38 8.35
CA PRO A 14 22.22 19.39 8.39
C PRO A 14 20.85 18.75 8.19
N PHE A 15 19.86 19.19 8.97
CA PHE A 15 18.47 18.78 8.82
C PHE A 15 17.89 19.46 7.58
N ASP A 16 18.06 18.84 6.41
CA ASP A 16 17.58 19.30 5.13
C ASP A 16 16.94 18.16 4.31
N GLN A 17 16.28 18.51 3.20
CA GLN A 17 15.62 17.55 2.30
C GLN A 17 16.59 16.54 1.66
N ALA A 18 17.91 16.71 1.81
CA ALA A 18 18.93 15.80 1.27
C ALA A 18 19.44 14.78 2.30
N ARG A 19 18.91 14.81 3.54
CA ARG A 19 19.41 14.01 4.66
C ARG A 19 19.49 12.51 4.34
N TYR A 20 18.40 11.95 3.79
CA TYR A 20 18.24 10.51 3.58
C TYR A 20 18.25 10.08 2.10
N LEU A 21 18.69 10.96 1.19
CA LEU A 21 18.66 10.63 -0.24
C LEU A 21 19.57 9.44 -0.58
N PRO A 22 19.09 8.49 -1.41
CA PRO A 22 19.93 7.39 -1.89
C PRO A 22 21.11 7.91 -2.73
N GLU A 23 22.25 7.24 -2.65
CA GLU A 23 23.46 7.65 -3.38
C GLU A 23 23.37 7.45 -4.90
N SER A 24 22.48 6.55 -5.36
CA SER A 24 22.36 6.19 -6.77
C SER A 24 20.92 6.31 -7.30
N ILE A 25 20.81 6.89 -8.49
CA ILE A 25 19.54 7.12 -9.16
C ILE A 25 19.16 5.86 -9.94
N GLY A 26 18.50 4.95 -9.23
CA GLY A 26 17.89 3.73 -9.75
C GLY A 26 16.47 3.50 -9.24
N VAL A 27 15.85 4.54 -8.68
CA VAL A 27 14.56 4.49 -8.00
C VAL A 27 13.43 4.35 -9.01
N ILE A 28 12.57 3.33 -8.82
CA ILE A 28 11.31 3.17 -9.55
C ILE A 28 10.18 3.60 -8.62
N ILE A 29 9.58 4.75 -8.91
CA ILE A 29 8.40 5.20 -8.18
C ILE A 29 7.16 4.66 -8.91
N HIS A 30 6.37 3.83 -8.25
CA HIS A 30 5.15 3.28 -8.83
C HIS A 30 4.11 4.37 -9.06
N ASN A 31 3.33 4.25 -10.14
CA ASN A 31 2.28 5.22 -10.45
C ASN A 31 1.22 5.24 -9.35
N ALA A 32 0.93 6.43 -8.83
CA ALA A 32 -0.28 6.68 -8.07
C ALA A 32 -1.48 6.79 -9.02
N HIS A 33 -2.69 6.55 -8.52
CA HIS A 33 -3.91 6.88 -9.24
C HIS A 33 -3.96 8.39 -9.55
N ASN A 34 -4.52 8.76 -10.69
CA ASN A 34 -4.55 10.15 -11.12
C ASN A 34 -5.45 11.01 -10.22
N LEU A 35 -4.92 12.11 -9.69
CA LEU A 35 -5.67 13.10 -8.93
C LEU A 35 -6.77 13.74 -9.79
N GLN A 36 -8.03 13.56 -9.39
CA GLN A 36 -9.21 14.10 -10.07
C GLN A 36 -9.72 15.41 -9.44
N GLY A 37 -9.27 15.78 -8.24
CA GLY A 37 -9.61 17.06 -7.63
C GLY A 37 -9.71 16.97 -6.10
N GLN A 38 -10.56 17.81 -5.52
CA GLN A 38 -10.61 17.97 -4.06
C GLN A 38 -11.03 16.69 -3.32
N LYS A 39 -11.98 15.92 -3.89
CA LYS A 39 -12.59 14.76 -3.21
C LYS A 39 -11.59 13.63 -2.96
N ASP A 40 -10.63 13.45 -3.86
CA ASP A 40 -9.61 12.41 -3.79
C ASP A 40 -8.23 12.95 -3.40
N ALA A 41 -8.07 14.26 -3.17
CA ALA A 41 -6.80 14.90 -2.80
C ALA A 41 -6.14 14.26 -1.57
N LEU A 42 -6.89 14.00 -0.49
CA LEU A 42 -6.33 13.38 0.72
C LEU A 42 -5.82 11.96 0.47
N VAL A 43 -6.57 11.17 -0.29
CA VAL A 43 -6.20 9.79 -0.63
C VAL A 43 -4.98 9.79 -1.56
N TRP A 44 -4.96 10.70 -2.53
CA TRP A 44 -3.84 10.91 -3.44
C TRP A 44 -2.57 11.32 -2.70
N THR A 45 -2.65 12.28 -1.78
CA THR A 45 -1.54 12.75 -0.92
C THR A 45 -0.87 11.58 -0.22
N ARG A 46 -1.64 10.72 0.45
CA ARG A 46 -1.08 9.57 1.15
C ARG A 46 -0.45 8.55 0.23
N ARG A 47 -1.04 8.33 -0.95
CA ARG A 47 -0.46 7.42 -1.95
C ARG A 47 0.87 7.96 -2.47
N VAL A 48 0.96 9.27 -2.67
CA VAL A 48 2.20 9.94 -3.05
C VAL A 48 3.25 9.83 -1.95
N GLU A 49 2.89 10.18 -0.70
CA GLU A 49 3.78 10.07 0.46
C GLU A 49 4.31 8.64 0.63
N ASN A 50 3.42 7.64 0.58
CA ASN A 50 3.80 6.23 0.70
C ASN A 50 4.73 5.78 -0.44
N ALA A 51 4.46 6.18 -1.69
CA ALA A 51 5.30 5.83 -2.83
C ALA A 51 6.71 6.45 -2.74
N LEU A 52 6.81 7.68 -2.23
CA LEU A 52 8.09 8.35 -2.02
C LEU A 52 8.82 7.77 -0.80
N GLN A 53 8.11 7.47 0.28
CA GLN A 53 8.66 6.88 1.49
C GLN A 53 9.29 5.50 1.22
N GLN A 54 8.70 4.68 0.34
CA GLN A 54 9.28 3.40 -0.08
C GLN A 54 10.66 3.52 -0.74
N ASN A 55 11.06 4.73 -1.11
CA ASN A 55 12.31 5.01 -1.81
C ASN A 55 13.16 6.07 -1.09
N ASP A 56 12.83 6.41 0.16
CA ASP A 56 13.50 7.45 0.96
C ASP A 56 13.49 8.85 0.30
N LEU A 57 12.39 9.18 -0.39
CA LEU A 57 12.22 10.43 -1.16
C LEU A 57 11.13 11.37 -0.60
N GLN A 58 10.46 11.01 0.50
CA GLN A 58 9.31 11.75 1.01
C GLN A 58 9.64 13.20 1.41
N ASP A 59 10.85 13.44 1.91
CA ASP A 59 11.27 14.76 2.36
C ASP A 59 11.36 15.77 1.19
N LEU A 60 11.45 15.29 -0.07
CA LEU A 60 11.56 16.15 -1.26
C LEU A 60 10.28 16.90 -1.61
N ILE A 61 9.12 16.46 -1.10
CA ILE A 61 7.83 17.13 -1.32
C ILE A 61 7.40 17.98 -0.11
N ASP A 62 8.09 17.86 1.02
CA ASP A 62 7.78 18.59 2.23
C ASP A 62 8.45 19.96 2.21
N SER A 63 7.65 21.00 1.94
CA SER A 63 8.12 22.38 1.88
C SER A 63 8.50 22.97 3.25
N SER A 64 8.19 22.29 4.36
CA SER A 64 8.59 22.71 5.71
C SER A 64 10.05 22.35 6.02
N ILE A 65 10.60 21.35 5.32
CA ILE A 65 12.00 20.95 5.46
C ILE A 65 12.86 21.85 4.57
N PRO A 66 13.92 22.49 5.10
CA PRO A 66 14.75 23.37 4.31
C PRO A 66 15.50 22.59 3.23
N ARG A 67 15.72 23.24 2.08
CA ARG A 67 16.54 22.70 1.00
C ARG A 67 18.02 22.72 1.40
N PRO A 68 18.84 21.78 0.92
CA PRO A 68 20.28 21.87 1.10
C PRO A 68 20.82 23.18 0.48
N SER A 69 21.81 23.79 1.12
CA SER A 69 22.50 24.96 0.54
C SER A 69 23.24 24.57 -0.76
N LYS A 70 23.47 25.53 -1.66
CA LYS A 70 24.14 25.28 -2.95
C LYS A 70 25.58 24.80 -2.79
N GLU A 71 26.19 25.12 -1.66
CA GLU A 71 27.54 24.76 -1.26
C GLU A 71 27.59 23.34 -0.67
N SER A 72 26.44 22.75 -0.34
CA SER A 72 26.35 21.38 0.16
C SER A 72 26.77 20.38 -0.92
N PRO A 73 27.63 19.39 -0.60
CA PRO A 73 27.98 18.33 -1.55
C PRO A 73 26.75 17.51 -1.99
N LYS A 74 25.68 17.51 -1.18
CA LYS A 74 24.42 16.81 -1.49
C LYS A 74 23.46 17.63 -2.38
N TYR A 75 23.74 18.92 -2.63
CA TYR A 75 22.86 19.80 -3.40
C TYR A 75 22.60 19.28 -4.81
N ALA A 76 23.65 18.84 -5.51
CA ALA A 76 23.52 18.32 -6.87
C ALA A 76 22.64 17.07 -6.93
N LEU A 77 22.77 16.18 -5.93
CA LEU A 77 21.98 14.97 -5.80
C LEU A 77 20.51 15.29 -5.51
N TRP A 78 20.26 16.13 -4.49
CA TRP A 78 18.93 16.63 -4.16
C TRP A 78 18.24 17.28 -5.35
N ARG A 79 18.93 18.17 -6.07
CA ARG A 79 18.38 18.83 -7.27
C ARG A 79 17.97 17.82 -8.33
N LYS A 80 18.74 16.74 -8.52
CA LYS A 80 18.44 15.70 -9.51
C LYS A 80 17.21 14.89 -9.09
N TYR A 81 17.12 14.46 -7.83
CA TYR A 81 15.96 13.75 -7.32
C TYR A 81 14.70 14.61 -7.28
N SER A 82 14.80 15.87 -6.86
CA SER A 82 13.67 16.79 -6.83
C SER A 82 13.07 17.00 -8.23
N LYS A 83 13.91 17.08 -9.29
CA LYS A 83 13.42 17.13 -10.68
C LYS A 83 12.80 15.82 -11.14
N LEU A 84 13.34 14.68 -10.72
CA LEU A 84 12.78 13.35 -11.00
C LEU A 84 11.39 13.21 -10.36
N VAL A 85 11.28 13.50 -9.06
CA VAL A 85 10.02 13.44 -8.31
C VAL A 85 9.00 14.39 -8.91
N LYS A 86 9.39 15.62 -9.27
CA LYS A 86 8.50 16.55 -9.99
C LYS A 86 7.96 15.94 -11.30
N GLY A 87 8.85 15.33 -12.11
CA GLY A 87 8.46 14.68 -13.35
C GLY A 87 7.49 13.51 -13.12
N TRP A 88 7.72 12.72 -12.09
CA TRP A 88 6.84 11.64 -11.68
C TRP A 88 5.50 12.16 -11.15
N LEU A 89 5.48 13.17 -10.26
CA LEU A 89 4.26 13.81 -9.74
C LEU A 89 3.36 14.24 -10.89
N PHE A 90 3.93 14.82 -11.95
CA PHE A 90 3.19 15.23 -13.14
C PHE A 90 2.41 14.06 -13.79
N THR A 91 2.96 12.84 -13.78
CA THR A 91 2.29 11.66 -14.33
C THR A 91 1.13 11.14 -13.48
N THR A 92 0.99 11.65 -12.26
CA THR A 92 -0.08 11.27 -11.31
C THR A 92 -1.26 12.26 -11.32
N LEU A 93 -1.30 13.17 -12.29
CA LEU A 93 -2.34 14.20 -12.39
C LEU A 93 -3.31 13.89 -13.53
N SER A 94 -4.57 14.28 -13.35
CA SER A 94 -5.53 14.30 -14.45
C SER A 94 -5.30 15.50 -15.39
N ASP A 95 -5.81 15.38 -16.62
CA ASP A 95 -5.62 16.40 -17.65
C ASP A 95 -6.13 17.80 -17.27
N HIS A 96 -7.19 17.88 -16.47
CA HIS A 96 -7.73 19.17 -16.05
C HIS A 96 -6.84 19.86 -15.00
N ILE A 97 -6.32 19.13 -14.00
CA ILE A 97 -5.35 19.67 -13.04
C ILE A 97 -4.08 20.14 -13.78
N VAL A 98 -3.61 19.36 -14.76
CA VAL A 98 -2.48 19.74 -15.61
C VAL A 98 -2.75 21.04 -16.37
N LYS A 99 -3.96 21.21 -16.94
CA LYS A 99 -4.35 22.44 -17.64
C LYS A 99 -4.34 23.64 -16.69
N GLU A 100 -4.94 23.53 -15.52
CA GLU A 100 -4.97 24.59 -14.51
C GLU A 100 -3.55 25.02 -14.07
N LEU A 101 -2.68 24.05 -13.77
CA LEU A 101 -1.29 24.32 -13.41
C LEU A 101 -0.50 25.00 -14.53
N ARG A 102 -0.83 24.75 -15.81
CA ARG A 102 -0.21 25.43 -16.95
C ARG A 102 -0.72 26.87 -17.12
N TYR A 103 -1.98 27.15 -16.77
CA TYR A 103 -2.55 28.49 -16.86
C TYR A 103 -2.04 29.45 -15.77
N SER A 104 -1.54 28.94 -14.64
CA SER A 104 -1.04 29.76 -13.53
C SER A 104 0.20 30.60 -13.86
N LYS A 105 0.83 30.39 -15.05
CA LYS A 105 2.10 31.01 -15.50
C LYS A 105 3.28 30.90 -14.53
N THR A 106 3.13 30.13 -13.46
CA THR A 106 4.14 29.96 -12.42
C THR A 106 5.00 28.75 -12.75
N THR A 107 6.31 28.92 -12.70
CA THR A 107 7.25 27.80 -12.87
C THR A 107 7.61 27.23 -11.52
N TYR A 108 7.29 25.96 -11.30
CA TYR A 108 7.69 25.22 -10.10
C TYR A 108 8.98 24.49 -10.43
N GLU A 109 10.13 24.87 -9.88
CA GLU A 109 11.40 24.26 -10.28
C GLU A 109 11.57 22.88 -9.62
N TYR A 110 11.14 22.76 -8.36
CA TYR A 110 11.40 21.62 -7.47
C TYR A 110 10.11 20.90 -7.05
N ALA A 111 10.27 19.68 -6.53
CA ALA A 111 9.16 18.78 -6.18
C ALA A 111 8.24 19.34 -5.08
N ASP A 112 8.79 19.95 -4.03
CA ASP A 112 8.08 20.59 -2.93
C ASP A 112 7.16 21.73 -3.39
N GLU A 113 7.71 22.65 -4.21
CA GLU A 113 6.94 23.73 -4.85
C GLU A 113 5.80 23.17 -5.71
N PHE A 114 6.11 22.15 -6.51
CA PHE A 114 5.15 21.58 -7.44
C PHE A 114 4.04 20.80 -6.72
N TYR A 115 4.40 20.04 -5.69
CA TYR A 115 3.47 19.30 -4.83
C TYR A 115 2.50 20.25 -4.13
N LYS A 116 3.02 21.32 -3.51
CA LYS A 116 2.19 22.36 -2.89
C LYS A 116 1.23 23.02 -3.89
N ALA A 117 1.70 23.28 -5.11
CA ALA A 117 0.87 23.84 -6.17
C ALA A 117 -0.24 22.87 -6.61
N ILE A 118 0.07 21.58 -6.77
CA ILE A 118 -0.93 20.55 -7.08
C ILE A 118 -2.04 20.55 -6.04
N LEU A 119 -1.68 20.53 -4.76
CA LEU A 119 -2.67 20.52 -3.68
C LEU A 119 -3.51 21.78 -3.69
N THR A 120 -2.87 22.95 -3.83
CA THR A 120 -3.57 24.24 -3.93
C THR A 120 -4.56 24.26 -5.09
N THR A 121 -4.17 23.75 -6.27
CA THR A 121 -5.04 23.67 -7.44
C THR A 121 -6.18 22.67 -7.25
N ALA A 122 -5.89 21.49 -6.71
CA ALA A 122 -6.89 20.44 -6.55
C ALA A 122 -7.93 20.77 -5.47
N THR A 123 -7.56 21.49 -4.42
CA THR A 123 -8.46 21.88 -3.33
C THR A 123 -9.13 23.24 -3.54
N GLY A 124 -8.85 23.92 -4.66
CA GLY A 124 -9.41 25.25 -4.95
C GLY A 124 -8.86 26.36 -4.05
N GLY A 125 -7.61 26.21 -3.56
CA GLY A 125 -6.97 27.21 -2.73
C GLY A 125 -7.44 27.24 -1.27
N LEU A 126 -8.16 26.21 -0.82
CA LEU A 126 -8.32 25.95 0.61
C LEU A 126 -6.93 25.68 1.19
N ARG A 127 -6.41 26.71 1.85
CA ARG A 127 -5.23 26.65 2.69
C ARG A 127 -5.54 25.65 3.81
N ASP A 128 -4.54 24.87 4.21
CA ASP A 128 -4.57 23.96 5.36
C ASP A 128 -4.93 22.49 5.05
N LEU A 129 -4.01 21.82 4.35
CA LEU A 129 -3.74 20.39 4.56
C LEU A 129 -2.53 20.16 5.50
N ASP A 130 -1.87 21.23 5.93
CA ASP A 130 -0.70 21.22 6.85
C ASP A 130 -1.11 21.09 8.34
N ASP A 131 -2.40 21.09 8.67
CA ASP A 131 -2.92 20.94 10.04
C ASP A 131 -2.84 19.48 10.56
N ARG A 132 -1.67 18.85 10.44
CA ARG A 132 -1.34 17.61 11.18
C ARG A 132 -1.18 17.84 12.69
N ALA A 133 -1.23 19.09 13.17
CA ALA A 133 -1.00 19.46 14.57
C ALA A 133 -2.15 20.19 15.28
N SER A 134 -3.23 20.59 14.58
CA SER A 134 -4.32 21.38 15.16
C SER A 134 -5.69 20.77 14.88
N PHE A 135 -5.93 19.54 15.33
CA PHE A 135 -7.30 19.14 15.68
C PHE A 135 -7.60 19.64 17.10
N GLY A 136 -7.69 20.97 17.20
CA GLY A 136 -8.33 21.63 18.32
C GLY A 136 -9.82 21.35 18.27
N GLU A 137 -10.38 21.00 19.42
CA GLU A 137 -11.80 20.90 19.68
C GLU A 137 -12.50 22.18 19.22
N ASP A 138 -13.10 22.22 18.03
CA ASP A 138 -14.34 22.96 17.84
C ASP A 138 -15.03 22.69 16.49
N LYS A 139 -16.35 22.50 16.62
CA LYS A 139 -17.38 22.32 15.57
C LYS A 139 -17.34 21.02 14.77
N LEU A 140 -17.79 19.98 15.46
CA LEU A 140 -18.27 18.70 14.94
C LEU A 140 -19.42 18.90 13.91
N THR A 141 -19.09 19.26 12.67
CA THR A 141 -20.00 18.98 11.55
C THR A 141 -19.95 17.48 11.28
N LEU A 142 -21.12 16.86 11.13
CA LEU A 142 -21.37 15.42 10.97
C LEU A 142 -20.47 14.71 9.92
N GLU A 143 -19.79 15.46 9.05
CA GLU A 143 -18.84 15.03 8.02
C GLU A 143 -17.45 14.61 8.53
N ALA A 144 -16.97 15.18 9.65
CA ALA A 144 -15.62 14.93 10.18
C ALA A 144 -15.36 13.46 10.60
N PRO A 145 -16.24 12.79 11.36
CA PRO A 145 -15.98 11.42 11.80
C PRO A 145 -15.95 10.43 10.63
N TYR A 146 -16.70 10.67 9.56
CA TYR A 146 -16.71 9.79 8.40
C TYR A 146 -15.42 9.88 7.60
N ARG A 147 -14.78 11.05 7.50
CA ARG A 147 -13.48 11.16 6.81
C ARG A 147 -12.39 10.38 7.52
N GLU A 148 -12.32 10.48 8.84
CA GLU A 148 -11.36 9.73 9.65
C GLU A 148 -11.62 8.22 9.60
N ILE A 149 -12.90 7.82 9.62
CA ILE A 149 -13.29 6.42 9.43
C ILE A 149 -12.89 5.93 8.04
N MET A 150 -13.16 6.68 6.97
CA MET A 150 -12.78 6.31 5.60
C MET A 150 -11.26 6.21 5.43
N VAL A 151 -10.52 7.07 6.12
CA VAL A 151 -9.06 7.05 6.23
C VAL A 151 -8.55 5.75 6.87
N VAL A 152 -9.17 5.31 7.97
CA VAL A 152 -8.82 4.06 8.65
C VAL A 152 -9.24 2.85 7.83
N LEU A 153 -10.42 2.90 7.20
CA LEU A 153 -10.93 1.84 6.33
C LEU A 153 -10.06 1.68 5.07
N GLU A 154 -9.54 2.76 4.50
CA GLU A 154 -8.59 2.70 3.38
C GLU A 154 -7.23 2.15 3.82
N GLN A 155 -6.73 2.51 5.01
CA GLN A 155 -5.50 1.90 5.54
C GLN A 155 -5.68 0.39 5.74
N VAL A 156 -6.83 -0.02 6.27
CA VAL A 156 -7.23 -1.44 6.37
C VAL A 156 -7.36 -2.08 4.98
N TYR A 157 -7.85 -1.35 3.97
CA TYR A 157 -7.93 -1.82 2.59
C TYR A 157 -6.54 -2.09 1.99
N GLN A 158 -5.59 -1.19 2.22
CA GLN A 158 -4.22 -1.33 1.74
C GLN A 158 -3.47 -2.47 2.46
N ASP A 159 -3.63 -2.57 3.80
CA ASP A 159 -2.93 -3.55 4.62
C ASP A 159 -3.56 -4.95 4.53
N MET A 160 -4.86 -5.03 4.25
CA MET A 160 -5.61 -6.27 4.13
C MET A 160 -6.57 -6.27 2.92
N PRO A 161 -6.05 -6.25 1.67
CA PRO A 161 -6.88 -6.20 0.46
C PRO A 161 -7.91 -7.35 0.37
N SER A 162 -7.56 -8.49 0.96
CA SER A 162 -8.40 -9.68 1.08
C SER A 162 -9.70 -9.49 1.85
N LEU A 163 -9.75 -8.52 2.76
CA LEU A 163 -10.91 -8.18 3.59
C LEU A 163 -11.92 -7.35 2.78
N CYS A 164 -11.44 -6.59 1.79
CA CYS A 164 -12.27 -5.70 1.01
C CYS A 164 -13.04 -6.39 -0.12
N GLU A 165 -12.42 -7.39 -0.76
CA GLU A 165 -13.10 -8.24 -1.76
C GLU A 165 -14.31 -9.01 -1.18
N ASN A 166 -14.35 -9.26 0.12
CA ASN A 166 -15.40 -10.06 0.76
C ASN A 166 -16.48 -9.23 1.47
N TYR A 167 -16.22 -7.95 1.83
CA TYR A 167 -17.10 -7.21 2.76
C TYR A 167 -17.44 -5.77 2.33
N PHE A 168 -16.75 -5.17 1.36
CA PHE A 168 -16.92 -3.75 1.00
C PHE A 168 -17.57 -3.52 -0.37
N CYS A 169 -18.05 -4.57 -1.06
CA CYS A 169 -18.66 -4.48 -2.39
C CYS A 169 -20.12 -3.96 -2.44
N LYS A 170 -20.60 -3.24 -1.42
CA LYS A 170 -21.86 -2.48 -1.53
C LYS A 170 -21.52 -1.00 -1.56
N ASP A 171 -22.12 -0.27 -2.50
CA ASP A 171 -22.04 1.20 -2.57
C ASP A 171 -22.27 1.79 -1.18
N MET A 172 -21.21 2.37 -0.61
CA MET A 172 -21.20 2.92 0.75
C MET A 172 -21.93 4.26 0.84
N THR A 173 -22.51 4.75 -0.25
CA THR A 173 -23.22 6.03 -0.29
C THR A 173 -24.46 6.06 0.59
N ASP A 174 -25.04 4.89 0.89
CA ASP A 174 -26.24 4.74 1.71
C ASP A 174 -25.98 4.01 3.05
N ALA A 175 -24.71 3.82 3.42
CA ALA A 175 -24.36 3.07 4.63
C ALA A 175 -24.75 3.83 5.90
N THR A 176 -25.45 3.15 6.81
CA THR A 176 -25.86 3.70 8.10
C THR A 176 -24.82 3.40 9.19
N ALA A 177 -24.89 4.11 10.32
CA ALA A 177 -24.06 3.81 11.49
C ALA A 177 -24.21 2.35 11.98
N SER A 178 -25.39 1.76 11.80
CA SER A 178 -25.65 0.34 12.13
C SER A 178 -24.84 -0.60 11.23
N ASP A 179 -24.74 -0.29 9.94
CA ASP A 179 -23.96 -1.07 8.98
C ASP A 179 -22.48 -1.05 9.33
N PHE A 180 -21.96 0.11 9.76
CA PHE A 180 -20.59 0.25 10.23
C PHE A 180 -20.32 -0.54 11.52
N ILE A 181 -21.21 -0.49 12.50
CA ILE A 181 -21.09 -1.27 13.76
C ILE A 181 -21.10 -2.77 13.45
N SER A 182 -21.98 -3.20 12.54
CA SER A 182 -22.07 -4.60 12.08
C SER A 182 -20.78 -5.05 11.40
N LEU A 183 -20.19 -4.20 10.55
CA LEU A 183 -18.91 -4.45 9.90
C LEU A 183 -17.76 -4.57 10.91
N CYS A 184 -17.69 -3.65 11.88
CA CYS A 184 -16.69 -3.69 12.95
C CYS A 184 -16.80 -4.98 13.80
N GLY A 185 -18.03 -5.42 14.09
CA GLY A 185 -18.29 -6.71 14.75
C GLY A 185 -17.74 -7.89 13.96
N LYS A 186 -17.99 -7.93 12.65
CA LYS A 186 -17.48 -8.99 11.75
C LYS A 186 -15.96 -8.99 11.66
N ILE A 187 -15.33 -7.81 11.56
CA ILE A 187 -13.86 -7.69 11.55
C ILE A 187 -13.27 -8.22 12.86
N LYS A 188 -13.87 -7.91 14.02
CA LYS A 188 -13.43 -8.48 15.31
C LYS A 188 -13.52 -10.01 15.36
N THR A 189 -14.54 -10.61 14.73
CA THR A 189 -14.67 -12.08 14.66
C THR A 189 -13.73 -12.74 13.66
N LEU A 190 -13.28 -12.00 12.64
CA LEU A 190 -12.39 -12.49 11.59
C LEU A 190 -10.92 -12.27 11.92
N ALA A 191 -10.59 -11.38 12.85
CA ALA A 191 -9.26 -11.25 13.39
C ALA A 191 -8.96 -12.52 14.22
N PRO A 192 -8.09 -13.43 13.77
CA PRO A 192 -7.73 -14.58 14.59
C PRO A 192 -7.05 -14.05 15.86
N ASP A 193 -7.48 -14.59 16.99
CA ASP A 193 -7.03 -14.24 18.34
C ASP A 193 -5.49 -14.16 18.39
N ARG A 194 -4.91 -12.96 18.27
CA ARG A 194 -3.47 -12.72 18.43
C ARG A 194 -3.08 -12.72 19.90
N LYS A 195 -3.56 -13.69 20.65
CA LYS A 195 -3.04 -14.04 21.97
C LYS A 195 -2.39 -15.42 21.88
N LYS A 196 -1.08 -15.43 21.61
CA LYS A 196 -0.05 -16.31 22.22
C LYS A 196 1.21 -16.35 21.35
N HIS A 197 2.14 -15.44 21.65
CA HIS A 197 3.57 -15.77 21.80
C HIS A 197 4.16 -14.80 22.83
N SER A 198 3.79 -15.02 24.09
CA SER A 198 4.58 -14.63 25.24
C SER A 198 4.55 -15.81 26.19
N THR A 199 5.56 -16.67 26.08
CA THR A 199 5.82 -17.77 27.01
C THR A 199 6.58 -17.22 28.21
N LEU A 200 5.87 -16.96 29.30
CA LEU A 200 6.41 -17.09 30.66
C LEU A 200 5.27 -17.02 31.70
N GLY A 201 5.13 -18.08 32.51
CA GLY A 201 4.52 -17.96 33.84
C GLY A 201 3.15 -18.61 34.08
N LYS A 202 3.16 -19.93 34.28
CA LYS A 202 2.55 -20.67 35.41
C LYS A 202 1.06 -20.43 35.82
N LYS A 203 0.34 -21.57 35.73
CA LYS A 203 -0.55 -22.22 36.73
C LYS A 203 -2.04 -21.81 36.83
N ASN A 204 -2.88 -22.81 36.51
CA ASN A 204 -4.10 -23.30 37.18
C ASN A 204 -5.05 -22.30 37.85
N ILE A 205 -6.34 -22.34 37.44
CA ILE A 205 -7.52 -22.53 38.30
C ILE A 205 -8.65 -23.16 37.44
N LYS A 206 -9.40 -24.08 38.05
CA LYS A 206 -10.49 -24.90 37.48
C LYS A 206 -11.86 -24.22 37.58
N ALA A 207 -12.77 -24.71 36.72
CA ALA A 207 -14.23 -24.87 36.87
C ALA A 207 -15.14 -23.62 36.88
N SER A 208 -16.21 -23.61 36.07
CA SER A 208 -17.51 -24.18 36.46
C SER A 208 -18.63 -23.82 35.45
N THR A 209 -19.50 -24.82 35.18
CA THR A 209 -20.94 -24.77 34.80
C THR A 209 -21.42 -23.81 33.70
N GLN A 210 -21.87 -24.31 32.54
CA GLN A 210 -23.17 -24.96 32.26
C GLN A 210 -24.34 -23.96 32.20
N THR A 211 -24.86 -23.71 31.00
CA THR A 211 -26.31 -23.82 30.73
C THR A 211 -26.58 -23.88 29.23
N SER A 212 -27.40 -24.88 28.88
CA SER A 212 -27.90 -25.22 27.56
C SER A 212 -29.31 -24.64 27.44
N TRP A 213 -29.65 -24.02 26.31
CA TRP A 213 -31.04 -23.95 25.82
C TRP A 213 -31.06 -23.95 24.27
N LEU A 214 -31.28 -25.16 23.74
CA LEU A 214 -32.11 -25.58 22.60
C LEU A 214 -32.12 -24.78 21.26
N ASN A 215 -31.61 -25.47 20.24
CA ASN A 215 -32.21 -25.74 18.91
C ASN A 215 -33.29 -24.77 18.38
N LEU A 216 -32.95 -24.10 17.27
CA LEU A 216 -33.88 -23.79 16.20
C LEU A 216 -33.24 -24.15 14.85
N GLU A 217 -34.06 -24.76 14.02
CA GLU A 217 -33.72 -25.54 12.85
C GLU A 217 -33.12 -24.71 11.70
N LYS A 218 -32.35 -25.39 10.86
CA LYS A 218 -31.69 -24.87 9.65
C LYS A 218 -32.73 -24.39 8.61
N PRO A 219 -32.41 -23.33 7.86
CA PRO A 219 -32.76 -23.28 6.45
C PRO A 219 -31.52 -23.60 5.60
N ASN A 220 -31.71 -24.57 4.72
CA ASN A 220 -30.85 -24.95 3.63
C ASN A 220 -30.93 -23.88 2.53
N ASP A 221 -29.88 -23.08 2.35
CA ASP A 221 -29.70 -22.25 1.16
C ASP A 221 -28.43 -22.69 0.42
N LYS A 222 -28.62 -23.57 -0.57
CA LYS A 222 -27.67 -23.80 -1.65
C LYS A 222 -27.76 -22.61 -2.62
N LEU A 223 -27.01 -21.55 -2.34
CA LEU A 223 -26.60 -20.61 -3.39
C LEU A 223 -25.27 -21.11 -3.94
N SER A 224 -25.30 -21.67 -5.15
CA SER A 224 -24.12 -22.06 -5.90
C SER A 224 -23.25 -20.82 -6.14
N GLU A 225 -22.15 -20.69 -5.40
CA GLU A 225 -21.08 -19.75 -5.72
C GLU A 225 -20.61 -20.03 -7.15
N LYS A 226 -20.81 -19.07 -8.06
CA LYS A 226 -20.26 -19.15 -9.40
C LYS A 226 -18.74 -19.19 -9.28
N HIS A 227 -18.15 -20.36 -9.47
CA HIS A 227 -16.71 -20.57 -9.42
C HIS A 227 -16.05 -19.76 -10.56
N VAL A 228 -15.39 -18.66 -10.22
CA VAL A 228 -14.59 -17.89 -11.18
C VAL A 228 -13.34 -18.70 -11.48
N ALA A 229 -13.23 -19.20 -12.72
CA ALA A 229 -12.09 -20.00 -13.15
C ALA A 229 -10.78 -19.22 -12.95
N LYS A 230 -9.83 -19.82 -12.23
CA LYS A 230 -8.52 -19.21 -12.00
C LYS A 230 -7.68 -19.35 -13.26
N ARG A 231 -6.73 -18.42 -13.47
CA ARG A 231 -5.80 -18.52 -14.59
C ARG A 231 -4.97 -19.81 -14.45
N ASN A 232 -4.80 -20.52 -15.57
CA ASN A 232 -4.08 -21.80 -15.67
C ASN A 232 -4.62 -22.92 -14.77
N GLU A 233 -5.90 -22.85 -14.38
CA GLU A 233 -6.60 -23.96 -13.74
C GLU A 233 -6.67 -25.16 -14.70
N PRO A 234 -6.41 -26.40 -14.21
CA PRO A 234 -6.51 -27.59 -15.03
C PRO A 234 -7.93 -27.70 -15.61
N PRO A 235 -8.07 -28.05 -16.90
CA PRO A 235 -9.36 -28.44 -17.46
C PRO A 235 -9.95 -29.62 -16.66
N GLN A 236 -11.29 -29.66 -16.54
CA GLN A 236 -11.98 -30.74 -15.80
C GLN A 236 -11.69 -32.16 -16.33
N THR A 237 -11.19 -32.27 -17.56
CA THR A 237 -10.87 -33.53 -18.24
C THR A 237 -9.45 -34.03 -17.97
N VAL A 238 -8.59 -33.25 -17.31
CA VAL A 238 -7.18 -33.56 -17.08
C VAL A 238 -6.93 -33.69 -15.58
N SER A 239 -6.19 -34.71 -15.16
CA SER A 239 -5.80 -34.83 -13.75
C SER A 239 -4.88 -33.70 -13.35
N VAL A 240 -4.95 -33.28 -12.09
CA VAL A 240 -4.15 -32.16 -11.58
C VAL A 240 -2.65 -32.48 -11.69
N GLU A 241 -2.27 -33.71 -11.41
CA GLU A 241 -0.89 -34.20 -11.45
C GLU A 241 -0.33 -34.20 -12.87
N GLU A 242 -1.13 -34.61 -13.85
CA GLU A 242 -0.75 -34.60 -15.26
C GLU A 242 -0.62 -33.16 -15.78
N TRP A 243 -1.55 -32.28 -15.41
CA TRP A 243 -1.47 -30.85 -15.72
C TRP A 243 -0.18 -30.21 -15.20
N VAL A 244 0.20 -30.51 -13.95
CA VAL A 244 1.45 -29.99 -13.37
C VAL A 244 2.68 -30.56 -14.08
N LYS A 245 2.68 -31.87 -14.39
CA LYS A 245 3.78 -32.50 -15.13
C LYS A 245 3.98 -31.88 -16.49
N ASP A 246 2.90 -31.61 -17.23
CA ASP A 246 2.97 -30.97 -18.55
C ASP A 246 3.56 -29.57 -18.48
N TRP A 247 3.16 -28.77 -17.49
CA TRP A 247 3.73 -27.43 -17.29
C TRP A 247 5.21 -27.46 -16.90
N VAL A 248 5.60 -28.39 -16.03
CA VAL A 248 6.99 -28.55 -15.59
C VAL A 248 7.87 -29.06 -16.74
N ALA A 249 7.38 -29.99 -17.56
CA ALA A 249 8.10 -30.56 -18.70
C ALA A 249 8.02 -29.72 -19.98
N SER A 250 7.19 -28.67 -20.01
CA SER A 250 6.96 -27.85 -21.21
C SER A 250 8.27 -27.21 -21.71
N PRO A 251 8.54 -27.20 -23.03
CA PRO A 251 9.67 -26.44 -23.58
C PRO A 251 9.53 -24.93 -23.37
N SER A 252 8.30 -24.44 -23.17
CA SER A 252 8.00 -23.02 -22.94
C SER A 252 8.12 -22.64 -21.47
N GLN A 253 9.32 -22.73 -20.91
CA GLN A 253 9.57 -22.43 -19.49
C GLN A 253 9.41 -20.94 -19.16
N LYS A 254 9.74 -20.07 -20.12
CA LYS A 254 9.66 -18.61 -19.99
C LYS A 254 8.96 -18.01 -21.21
N THR A 255 8.35 -16.84 -21.03
CA THR A 255 7.87 -15.99 -22.13
C THR A 255 9.03 -15.33 -22.86
N GLU A 256 8.79 -14.76 -24.04
CA GLU A 256 9.78 -13.99 -24.80
C GLU A 256 10.44 -12.86 -23.98
N SER A 257 9.69 -12.28 -23.03
CA SER A 257 10.18 -11.27 -22.08
C SER A 257 10.98 -11.83 -20.88
N GLY A 258 11.34 -13.12 -20.89
CA GLY A 258 12.13 -13.76 -19.84
C GLY A 258 11.40 -14.05 -18.53
N LYS A 259 10.07 -13.93 -18.49
CA LYS A 259 9.23 -14.21 -17.30
C LYS A 259 8.74 -15.66 -17.31
N CYS A 260 8.50 -16.26 -16.15
CA CYS A 260 7.94 -17.62 -16.03
C CYS A 260 6.66 -17.76 -16.86
N ALA A 261 6.56 -18.80 -17.68
CA ALA A 261 5.41 -19.00 -18.55
C ALA A 261 4.10 -19.24 -17.79
N PHE A 262 4.17 -19.81 -16.58
CA PHE A 262 3.01 -20.07 -15.73
C PHE A 262 2.58 -18.81 -14.94
N CYS A 263 3.43 -18.30 -14.05
CA CYS A 263 3.03 -17.22 -13.13
C CYS A 263 3.29 -15.80 -13.65
N LYS A 264 4.07 -15.64 -14.72
CA LYS A 264 4.50 -14.37 -15.32
C LYS A 264 5.42 -13.50 -14.44
N PHE A 265 6.13 -14.10 -13.49
CA PHE A 265 7.19 -13.42 -12.74
C PHE A 265 8.58 -13.66 -13.34
N PRO A 266 9.50 -12.68 -13.28
CA PRO A 266 10.88 -12.89 -13.72
C PRO A 266 11.64 -13.84 -12.78
N GLY A 267 12.80 -14.31 -13.24
CA GLY A 267 13.79 -15.02 -12.42
C GLY A 267 13.71 -16.54 -12.44
N HIS A 268 12.60 -17.16 -12.87
CA HIS A 268 12.44 -18.62 -12.88
C HIS A 268 11.63 -19.11 -14.10
N GLY A 269 11.70 -20.42 -14.39
CA GLY A 269 10.87 -21.11 -15.39
C GLY A 269 9.61 -21.74 -14.79
N ALA A 270 8.78 -22.39 -15.60
CA ALA A 270 7.61 -23.13 -15.11
C ALA A 270 8.00 -24.31 -14.18
N ALA A 271 9.10 -25.00 -14.48
CA ALA A 271 9.63 -26.12 -13.70
C ALA A 271 9.97 -25.75 -12.25
N ASP A 272 10.47 -24.52 -12.04
CA ASP A 272 10.83 -24.01 -10.73
C ASP A 272 9.74 -23.14 -10.09
N CYS A 273 8.56 -23.07 -10.70
CA CYS A 273 7.51 -22.15 -10.28
C CYS A 273 6.89 -22.57 -8.94
N TYR A 274 6.84 -21.66 -7.96
CA TYR A 274 6.24 -21.90 -6.64
C TYR A 274 4.76 -22.30 -6.68
N TYR A 275 4.07 -21.98 -7.78
CA TYR A 275 2.68 -22.38 -8.00
C TYR A 275 2.52 -23.83 -8.49
N LEU A 276 3.58 -24.43 -9.03
CA LEU A 276 3.62 -25.79 -9.55
C LEU A 276 4.46 -26.73 -8.65
N ASN A 277 5.52 -26.20 -8.04
CA ASN A 277 6.46 -26.93 -7.21
C ASN A 277 6.42 -26.43 -5.76
N ILE A 278 5.93 -27.28 -4.86
CA ILE A 278 5.72 -26.96 -3.44
C ILE A 278 7.06 -26.87 -2.71
N SER A 279 8.03 -27.71 -3.07
CA SER A 279 9.34 -27.77 -2.43
C SER A 279 10.14 -26.47 -2.60
N ASN A 280 9.82 -25.69 -3.64
CA ASN A 280 10.47 -24.41 -3.92
C ASN A 280 9.82 -23.23 -3.17
N ARG A 281 8.71 -23.43 -2.45
CA ARG A 281 8.00 -22.32 -1.79
C ARG A 281 8.83 -21.80 -0.61
N PRO A 282 9.20 -20.50 -0.58
CA PRO A 282 9.87 -19.93 0.57
C PRO A 282 8.94 -19.88 1.78
N ASN A 283 9.52 -19.81 2.98
CA ASN A 283 8.73 -19.76 4.20
C ASN A 283 7.83 -18.51 4.22
N GLY A 284 6.54 -18.69 4.54
CA GLY A 284 5.54 -17.61 4.50
C GLY A 284 5.02 -17.25 3.09
N TRP A 285 5.38 -18.00 2.05
CA TRP A 285 4.82 -17.79 0.70
C TRP A 285 3.30 -18.00 0.66
N LYS A 286 2.60 -17.17 -0.13
CA LYS A 286 1.14 -17.25 -0.31
C LYS A 286 0.76 -17.15 -1.80
N PRO A 287 -0.19 -17.99 -2.28
CA PRO A 287 -0.64 -17.94 -3.67
C PRO A 287 -1.52 -16.71 -3.93
N ARG A 288 -1.46 -16.16 -5.15
CA ARG A 288 -2.36 -15.10 -5.64
C ARG A 288 -3.75 -15.66 -5.95
N ARG A 289 -4.81 -14.95 -5.57
CA ARG A 289 -6.22 -15.38 -5.74
C ARG A 289 -6.60 -15.69 -7.20
N ALA A 290 -6.09 -14.89 -8.14
CA ALA A 290 -6.42 -15.00 -9.57
C ALA A 290 -5.62 -16.08 -10.33
N LEU A 291 -4.64 -16.74 -9.71
CA LEU A 291 -3.79 -17.74 -10.34
C LEU A 291 -4.01 -19.10 -9.67
N TRP A 292 -4.20 -20.14 -10.47
CA TRP A 292 -4.30 -21.49 -9.95
C TRP A 292 -2.97 -21.92 -9.32
N CYS A 293 -3.06 -22.67 -8.22
CA CYS A 293 -1.92 -23.12 -7.44
C CYS A 293 -2.09 -24.61 -7.15
N TYR A 294 -1.07 -25.39 -7.43
CA TYR A 294 -1.07 -26.81 -7.12
C TYR A 294 -1.11 -27.03 -5.59
N GLN A 295 -2.07 -27.85 -5.16
CA GLN A 295 -2.24 -28.30 -3.78
C GLN A 295 -2.49 -29.82 -3.86
N PRO A 296 -1.54 -30.66 -3.41
CA PRO A 296 -1.67 -32.11 -3.40
C PRO A 296 -2.55 -32.59 -2.25
#